data_AF-A0A3C2E8M2-F1
#
_entry.id   AF-A0A3C2E8M2-F1
#
_cell.length_a   1.000
_cell.length_b   1.000
_cell.length_c   1.000
_cell.angle_alpha   90.00
_cell.angle_beta   90.00
_cell.angle_gamma   90.00
#
_symmetry.space_group_name_H-M   'P 1'
#
loop_
_entity.id
_entity.type
_entity.pdbx_description
1 polymer ?
#
loop_
_entity_poly.entity_id
_entity_poly.type
_entity_poly.pdbx_seq_one_letter_code
_entity_poly.pdbx_strand_id
1 'polypeptide(L)'
;MALDFEDFLAAPADTLSRVAGHFGLPWQQADAGAAIASPIMQRYSKSPDQAYTPGDRAAVQAESAARNAGEIDRGRALVDTLVGRFDALEGVADWTG
;
A
#
# COMPACT_ATOMS: atom_id res chain seq x y z
N MET A 1 13.69 6.23 9.37
CA MET A 1 12.23 6.32 9.63
C MET A 1 11.54 5.28 8.76
N ALA A 2 10.72 4.41 9.33
CA ALA A 2 9.91 3.48 8.54
C ALA A 2 8.68 4.21 7.97
N LEU A 3 8.31 3.86 6.75
CA LEU A 3 7.14 4.40 6.06
C LEU A 3 6.28 3.21 5.62
N ASP A 4 5.07 3.15 6.14
CA ASP A 4 4.06 2.21 5.68
C ASP A 4 3.10 2.90 4.71
N PHE A 5 2.65 2.16 3.70
CA PHE A 5 1.81 2.71 2.64
C PHE A 5 0.36 2.94 3.10
N GLU A 6 -0.20 2.04 3.92
CA GLU A 6 -1.56 2.18 4.43
C GLU A 6 -1.63 3.32 5.44
N ASP A 7 -0.64 3.43 6.32
CA ASP A 7 -0.51 4.56 7.24
C ASP A 7 -0.40 5.90 6.50
N PHE A 8 0.37 5.92 5.40
CA PHE A 8 0.47 7.10 4.54
C PHE A 8 -0.88 7.48 3.92
N LEU A 9 -1.65 6.50 3.40
CA LEU A 9 -2.96 6.77 2.82
C LEU A 9 -3.99 7.25 3.85
N ALA A 10 -3.87 6.84 5.11
CA ALA A 10 -4.75 7.27 6.20
C ALA A 10 -4.50 8.72 6.62
N ALA A 11 -3.24 9.18 6.60
CA ALA A 11 -2.85 10.54 6.99
C ALA A 11 -1.72 11.10 6.09
N PRO A 12 -1.99 11.39 4.81
CA PRO A 12 -0.95 11.73 3.84
C PRO A 12 -0.28 13.07 4.15
N ALA A 13 -1.02 14.05 4.67
CA ALA A 13 -0.48 15.39 4.96
C ALA A 13 0.51 15.34 6.12
N ASP A 14 0.12 14.65 7.19
CA ASP A 14 0.94 14.51 8.38
C ASP A 14 2.19 13.67 8.08
N THR A 15 2.02 12.60 7.29
CA THR A 15 3.14 11.76 6.87
C THR A 15 4.12 12.54 5.99
N LEU A 16 3.64 13.34 5.03
CA LEU A 16 4.49 14.20 4.21
C LEU A 16 5.27 15.24 5.03
N SER A 17 4.60 15.90 5.99
CA SER A 17 5.26 16.83 6.92
C SER A 17 6.35 16.13 7.74
N ARG A 18 6.09 14.91 8.21
CA ARG A 18 7.05 14.10 8.98
C ARG A 18 8.26 13.70 8.14
N VAL A 19 8.02 13.33 6.87
CA VAL A 19 9.08 13.01 5.90
C VAL A 19 9.94 14.23 5.60
N ALA A 20 9.32 15.38 5.34
CA ALA A 20 10.05 16.63 5.10
C ALA A 20 10.93 17.00 6.31
N GLY A 21 10.40 16.89 7.53
CA GLY A 21 11.16 17.10 8.76
C GLY A 21 12.35 16.14 8.93
N HIS A 22 12.19 14.87 8.55
CA HIS A 22 13.29 13.89 8.57
C HIS A 22 14.45 14.28 7.65
N PHE A 23 14.15 14.88 6.50
CA PHE A 23 15.14 15.36 5.53
C PHE A 23 15.61 16.80 5.75
N GLY A 24 15.11 17.49 6.79
CA GLY A 24 15.44 18.89 7.05
C GLY A 24 14.90 19.86 5.99
N LEU A 25 13.85 19.48 5.27
CA LEU A 25 13.20 20.33 4.27
C LEU A 25 12.30 21.37 4.97
N PRO A 26 12.25 22.62 4.49
CA PRO A 26 11.52 23.70 5.14
C PRO A 26 10.02 23.68 4.79
N TRP A 27 9.37 22.53 4.88
CA TRP A 27 7.94 22.40 4.59
C TRP A 27 7.09 22.82 5.78
N GLN A 28 6.04 23.58 5.49
CA GLN A 28 4.95 23.87 6.40
C GLN A 28 3.77 22.94 6.13
N GLN A 29 2.82 22.85 7.06
CA GLN A 29 1.61 22.04 6.89
C GLN A 29 0.84 22.43 5.61
N ALA A 30 0.88 23.70 5.22
CA ALA A 30 0.27 24.21 3.99
C ALA A 30 0.89 23.59 2.72
N ASP A 31 2.20 23.33 2.72
CA ASP A 31 2.90 22.72 1.58
C ASP A 31 2.49 21.25 1.40
N ALA A 32 2.34 20.51 2.50
CA ALA A 32 1.82 19.14 2.47
C ALA A 32 0.38 19.10 1.96
N GLY A 33 -0.47 20.04 2.41
CA GLY A 33 -1.83 20.20 1.91
C GLY A 33 -1.88 20.49 0.41
N ALA A 34 -1.03 21.41 -0.07
CA ALA A 34 -0.92 21.74 -1.50
C ALA A 34 -0.43 20.54 -2.34
N ALA A 35 0.53 19.77 -1.82
CA ALA A 35 1.03 18.57 -2.50
C ALA A 35 -0.08 17.53 -2.68
N ILE A 36 -0.92 17.30 -1.67
CA ILE A 36 -2.03 16.33 -1.72
C ILE A 36 -3.17 16.83 -2.61
N ALA A 37 -3.41 18.15 -2.63
CA ALA A 37 -4.36 18.77 -3.53
C ALA A 37 -3.88 18.79 -4.99
N SER A 38 -2.63 18.42 -5.27
CA SER A 38 -2.08 18.45 -6.62
C SER A 38 -2.72 17.39 -7.52
N PRO A 39 -2.82 17.65 -8.85
CA PRO A 39 -3.32 16.66 -9.80
C PRO A 39 -2.49 15.36 -9.85
N ILE A 40 -1.23 15.42 -9.42
CA ILE A 40 -0.33 14.25 -9.36
C ILE A 40 -0.82 13.27 -8.28
N MET A 41 -1.23 13.78 -7.11
CA MET A 41 -1.71 12.96 -5.99
C MET A 41 -3.16 12.49 -6.15
N GLN A 42 -3.89 13.02 -7.14
CA GLN A 42 -5.29 12.68 -7.42
C GLN A 42 -5.46 11.78 -8.65
N ARG A 43 -4.36 11.38 -9.30
CA ARG A 43 -4.39 10.57 -10.52
C ARG A 43 -3.63 9.27 -10.33
N TYR A 44 -4.19 8.21 -10.88
CA TYR A 44 -3.50 6.93 -10.92
C TYR A 44 -2.33 7.00 -11.91
N SER A 45 -1.11 6.69 -11.44
CA SER A 45 0.10 6.84 -12.26
C SER A 45 0.15 5.94 -13.50
N LYS A 46 -0.66 4.87 -13.53
CA LYS A 46 -0.72 3.91 -14.64
C LYS A 46 -1.93 4.13 -15.58
N SER A 47 -2.87 4.98 -15.19
CA SER A 47 -4.05 5.37 -15.97
C SER A 47 -4.48 6.78 -15.59
N PRO A 48 -3.89 7.83 -16.20
CA PRO A 48 -4.13 9.22 -15.80
C PRO A 48 -5.57 9.70 -16.03
N ASP A 49 -6.36 8.97 -16.81
CA ASP A 49 -7.79 9.24 -17.04
C ASP A 49 -8.69 8.75 -15.89
N GLN A 50 -8.15 7.95 -14.97
CA GLN A 50 -8.88 7.45 -13.82
C GLN A 50 -8.58 8.32 -12.60
N ALA A 51 -9.60 9.05 -12.14
CA ALA A 51 -9.56 9.72 -10.84
C ALA A 51 -9.30 8.67 -9.76
N TYR A 52 -8.40 8.98 -8.83
CA TYR A 52 -7.99 8.05 -7.80
C TYR A 52 -8.19 8.67 -6.43
N THR A 53 -9.06 8.07 -5.61
CA THR A 53 -9.16 8.39 -4.19
C THR A 53 -8.65 7.21 -3.33
N PRO A 54 -8.11 7.47 -2.13
CA PRO A 54 -7.74 6.40 -1.20
C PRO A 54 -8.90 5.44 -0.88
N GLY A 55 -10.13 5.96 -0.83
CA GLY A 55 -11.34 5.17 -0.61
C GLY A 55 -11.64 4.19 -1.76
N ASP A 56 -11.42 4.61 -3.01
CA ASP A 56 -11.63 3.76 -4.19
C ASP A 56 -10.69 2.54 -4.16
N ARG A 57 -9.45 2.73 -3.69
CA ARG A 57 -8.48 1.62 -3.58
C ARG A 57 -8.92 0.58 -2.56
N ALA A 58 -9.36 1.01 -1.37
CA ALA A 58 -9.81 0.08 -0.32
C ALA A 58 -11.02 -0.74 -0.79
N ALA A 59 -11.98 -0.08 -1.46
CA ALA A 59 -13.15 -0.74 -2.04
C ALA A 59 -12.78 -1.74 -3.14
N VAL A 60 -11.91 -1.36 -4.09
CA VAL A 60 -11.45 -2.24 -5.17
C VAL A 60 -10.69 -3.45 -4.63
N GLN A 61 -9.85 -3.26 -3.61
CA GLN A 61 -9.13 -4.36 -2.97
C GLN A 61 -10.09 -5.31 -2.24
N ALA A 62 -11.04 -4.78 -1.48
CA ALA A 62 -12.03 -5.58 -0.77
C ALA A 62 -12.91 -6.38 -1.75
N GLU A 63 -13.36 -5.75 -2.83
CA GLU A 63 -14.14 -6.41 -3.88
C GLU A 63 -13.33 -7.51 -4.58
N SER A 64 -12.08 -7.22 -4.95
CA SER A 64 -11.19 -8.20 -5.57
C SER A 64 -10.90 -9.38 -4.63
N ALA A 65 -10.65 -9.11 -3.35
CA ALA A 65 -10.41 -10.14 -2.34
C ALA A 65 -11.65 -11.04 -2.17
N ALA A 66 -12.84 -10.46 -2.10
CA ALA A 66 -14.09 -11.21 -2.01
C ALA A 66 -14.34 -12.06 -3.27
N ARG A 67 -14.15 -11.48 -4.45
CA ARG A 67 -14.37 -12.16 -5.74
C ARG A 67 -13.41 -13.34 -5.95
N ASN A 68 -12.16 -13.19 -5.51
CA ASN A 68 -11.10 -14.16 -5.74
C ASN A 68 -10.78 -15.02 -4.51
N ALA A 69 -11.59 -14.96 -3.44
CA ALA A 69 -11.32 -15.63 -2.17
C ALA A 69 -10.96 -17.12 -2.34
N GLY A 70 -11.74 -17.86 -3.14
CA GLY A 70 -11.48 -19.28 -3.37
C GLY A 70 -10.20 -19.60 -4.15
N GLU A 71 -9.71 -18.69 -5.00
CA GLU A 71 -8.40 -18.83 -5.65
C GLU A 71 -7.26 -18.47 -4.69
N ILE A 72 -7.46 -17.42 -3.88
CA ILE A 72 -6.52 -17.02 -2.83
C ILE A 72 -6.30 -18.17 -1.84
N ASP A 73 -7.38 -18.81 -1.39
CA ASP A 73 -7.33 -19.93 -0.46
C ASP A 73 -6.60 -21.15 -1.07
N ARG A 74 -6.87 -21.44 -2.35
CA ARG A 74 -6.15 -22.50 -3.08
C ARG A 74 -4.67 -22.19 -3.24
N GLY A 75 -4.32 -20.94 -3.51
CA GLY A 75 -2.94 -20.48 -3.58
C GLY A 75 -2.23 -20.63 -2.23
N ARG A 76 -2.86 -20.22 -1.13
CA ARG A 76 -2.33 -20.40 0.23
C ARG A 76 -2.09 -21.86 0.56
N ALA A 77 -3.08 -22.73 0.34
CA ALA A 77 -2.94 -24.17 0.59
C ALA A 77 -1.82 -24.82 -0.25
N LEU A 78 -1.63 -24.37 -1.48
CA LEU A 78 -0.52 -24.82 -2.32
C LEU A 78 0.83 -24.40 -1.73
N VAL A 79 0.97 -23.14 -1.31
CA VAL A 79 2.19 -22.63 -0.68
C VAL A 79 2.50 -23.42 0.59
N ASP A 80 1.52 -23.60 1.48
CA ASP A 80 1.68 -24.37 2.72
C ASP A 80 2.15 -25.81 2.44
N THR A 81 1.57 -26.44 1.41
CA THR A 81 1.97 -27.79 0.98
C THR A 81 3.42 -27.83 0.48
N LEU A 82 3.85 -26.82 -0.27
CA LEU A 82 5.21 -26.77 -0.81
C LEU A 82 6.24 -26.51 0.29
N VAL A 83 5.95 -25.57 1.20
CA VAL A 83 6.82 -25.25 2.34
C VAL A 83 6.98 -26.47 3.25
N GLY A 84 5.88 -27.18 3.56
CA GLY A 84 5.94 -28.39 4.39
C GLY A 84 6.59 -29.60 3.72
N ARG A 85 6.79 -29.58 2.40
CA ARG A 85 7.35 -30.69 1.62
C ARG A 85 8.84 -30.53 1.32
N PHE A 86 9.34 -29.31 1.23
CA PHE A 86 10.69 -29.03 0.78
C PHE A 86 11.46 -28.21 1.81
N ASP A 87 12.40 -28.85 2.51
CA ASP A 87 13.26 -28.24 3.54
C ASP A 87 14.00 -26.98 3.05
N ALA A 88 14.26 -26.88 1.74
CA ALA A 88 14.87 -25.70 1.14
C ALA A 88 14.02 -24.41 1.26
N LEU A 89 12.73 -24.52 1.63
CA LEU A 89 11.78 -23.42 1.75
C LEU A 89 11.47 -23.02 3.21
N GLU A 90 12.12 -23.63 4.21
CA GLU A 90 11.78 -23.47 5.63
C GLU A 90 11.84 -21.99 6.09
N GLY A 91 12.80 -21.20 5.59
CA GLY A 91 12.93 -19.76 5.92
C GLY A 91 11.95 -18.82 5.20
N VAL A 92 11.08 -19.34 4.32
CA VAL A 92 10.04 -18.56 3.63
C VAL A 92 8.78 -18.43 4.48
N ALA A 93 8.56 -19.35 5.44
CA ALA A 93 7.40 -19.36 6.32
C ALA A 93 7.31 -18.10 7.22
N ASP A 94 8.45 -17.49 7.53
CA ASP A 94 8.55 -16.29 8.38
C ASP A 94 8.34 -14.97 7.61
N TRP A 95 8.09 -15.02 6.30
CA TRP A 95 7.83 -13.81 5.51
C TRP A 95 6.41 -13.28 5.78
N THR A 96 6.32 -12.36 6.73
CA THR A 96 5.12 -11.52 6.94
C THR A 96 5.23 -10.30 6.03
N GLY A 97 4.85 -10.47 4.76
CA GLY A 97 4.67 -9.35 3.84
C GLY A 97 3.63 -8.34 4.33
#